data_AF-A0A6L6R5V9-F1
#
_entry.id   AF-A0A6L6R5V9-F1
#
_cell.length_a   1.000
_cell.length_b   1.000
_cell.length_c   1.000
_cell.angle_alpha   90.00
_cell.angle_beta   90.00
_cell.angle_gamma   90.00
#
_symmetry.space_group_name_H-M   'P 1'
#
loop_
_entity.id
_entity.type
_entity.pdbx_description
1 polymer ?
#
loop_
_entity_poly.entity_id
_entity_poly.type
_entity_poly.pdbx_seq_one_letter_code
_entity_poly.pdbx_strand_id
1 'polypeptide(L)'
;MLTKIRSTLSSLAQNWKMTQKAYPALGFEVGGLFLAAALIIGLPVALLVNTVTGVLVCLPVGLLAATFWFSRRAMKAAYRQIEGQPGAAAAVIQSLRGGWICTPAVSVNKNQDMVSRVVGKPGVILISEGPGTRVGPMLANERKKTARWVPDIPIYEIQVGNEAGQIGLTK
;
A
#
# COMPACT_ATOMS: atom_id res chain seq x y z
N MET A 1 -27.43 -10.52 9.80
CA MET A 1 -26.37 -11.23 9.03
C MET A 1 -26.35 -10.82 7.55
N LEU A 2 -27.50 -10.85 6.87
CA LEU A 2 -27.64 -10.46 5.44
C LEU A 2 -27.14 -9.05 5.10
N THR A 3 -27.32 -8.07 5.99
CA THR A 3 -26.86 -6.68 5.77
C THR A 3 -25.33 -6.55 5.73
N LYS A 4 -24.60 -7.32 6.55
CA LYS A 4 -23.12 -7.37 6.54
C LYS A 4 -22.58 -8.01 5.27
N ILE A 5 -23.26 -9.04 4.77
CA ILE A 5 -22.87 -9.71 3.51
C ILE A 5 -23.04 -8.74 2.34
N ARG A 6 -24.18 -8.03 2.29
CA ARG A 6 -24.41 -7.00 1.26
C ARG A 6 -23.37 -5.89 1.30
N SER A 7 -22.99 -5.39 2.47
CA SER A 7 -21.98 -4.33 2.58
C SER A 7 -20.58 -4.81 2.16
N THR A 8 -20.21 -6.05 2.50
CA THR A 8 -18.92 -6.63 2.11
C THR A 8 -18.83 -6.82 0.60
N LEU A 9 -19.89 -7.32 -0.03
CA LEU A 9 -19.97 -7.48 -1.48
C LEU A 9 -19.96 -6.12 -2.21
N SER A 10 -20.62 -5.10 -1.68
CA SER A 10 -20.57 -3.76 -2.28
C SER A 10 -19.18 -3.13 -2.18
N SER A 11 -18.46 -3.33 -1.09
CA SER A 11 -17.07 -2.86 -0.95
C SER A 11 -16.14 -3.56 -1.95
N LEU A 12 -16.28 -4.88 -2.15
CA LEU A 12 -15.53 -5.62 -3.16
C LEU A 12 -15.84 -5.11 -4.57
N ALA A 13 -17.12 -4.91 -4.89
CA ALA A 13 -17.53 -4.38 -6.19
C ALA A 13 -17.00 -2.96 -6.43
N GLN A 14 -16.96 -2.12 -5.40
CA GLN A 14 -16.41 -0.77 -5.48
C GLN A 14 -14.89 -0.80 -5.69
N ASN A 15 -14.17 -1.65 -4.95
CA ASN A 15 -12.72 -1.83 -5.14
C ASN A 15 -12.39 -2.37 -6.53
N TRP A 16 -13.22 -3.28 -7.05
CA TRP A 16 -13.09 -3.77 -8.42
C TRP A 16 -13.23 -2.64 -9.43
N LYS A 17 -14.34 -1.86 -9.35
CA LYS A 17 -14.58 -0.72 -10.25
C LYS A 17 -13.46 0.32 -10.18
N MET A 18 -12.97 0.62 -8.98
CA MET A 18 -11.86 1.54 -8.77
C MET A 18 -10.57 1.03 -9.44
N THR A 19 -10.24 -0.25 -9.25
CA THR A 19 -9.03 -0.85 -9.82
C THR A 19 -9.12 -0.97 -11.35
N GLN A 20 -10.31 -1.30 -11.87
CA GLN A 20 -10.54 -1.42 -13.32
C GLN A 20 -10.43 -0.08 -14.05
N LYS A 21 -10.80 1.04 -13.39
CA LYS A 21 -10.54 2.39 -13.94
C LYS A 21 -9.04 2.66 -14.11
N ALA A 22 -8.21 2.17 -13.19
CA ALA A 22 -6.76 2.31 -13.27
C ALA A 22 -6.12 1.30 -14.24
N TYR A 23 -6.73 0.12 -14.42
CA TYR A 23 -6.25 -0.97 -15.27
C TYR A 23 -7.38 -1.55 -16.13
N PRO A 24 -7.54 -1.11 -17.39
CA PRO A 24 -8.64 -1.57 -18.25
C PRO A 24 -8.56 -3.08 -18.56
N ALA A 25 -7.34 -3.63 -18.65
CA ALA A 25 -7.10 -5.05 -18.90
C ALA A 25 -7.28 -5.96 -17.66
N LEU A 26 -7.62 -5.40 -16.48
CA LEU A 26 -7.66 -6.15 -15.22
C LEU A 26 -8.51 -7.42 -15.28
N GLY A 27 -9.66 -7.38 -15.95
CA GLY A 27 -10.53 -8.55 -16.10
C GLY A 27 -9.84 -9.71 -16.83
N PHE A 28 -9.13 -9.40 -17.92
CA PHE A 28 -8.36 -10.38 -18.68
C PHE A 28 -7.15 -10.91 -17.90
N GLU A 29 -6.47 -10.04 -17.15
CA GLU A 29 -5.34 -10.47 -16.32
C GLU A 29 -5.77 -11.41 -15.19
N VAL A 30 -6.84 -11.05 -14.46
CA VAL A 30 -7.35 -11.86 -13.34
C VAL A 30 -7.94 -13.18 -13.85
N GLY A 31 -8.75 -13.14 -14.92
CA GLY A 31 -9.29 -14.34 -15.56
C GLY A 31 -8.22 -15.23 -16.18
N GLY A 32 -7.22 -14.63 -16.82
CA GLY A 32 -6.08 -15.34 -17.39
C GLY A 32 -5.24 -16.05 -16.33
N LEU A 33 -4.93 -15.38 -15.21
CA LEU A 33 -4.20 -16.00 -14.10
C LEU A 33 -5.02 -17.06 -13.36
N PHE A 34 -6.33 -16.86 -13.22
CA PHE A 34 -7.23 -17.90 -12.71
C PHE A 34 -7.09 -19.18 -13.54
N LEU A 35 -7.27 -19.08 -14.85
CA LEU A 35 -7.21 -20.21 -15.77
C LEU A 35 -5.80 -20.82 -15.83
N ALA A 36 -4.76 -20.00 -15.89
CA ALA A 36 -3.39 -20.48 -15.91
C ALA A 36 -3.05 -21.28 -14.64
N ALA A 37 -3.35 -20.76 -13.45
CA ALA A 37 -3.09 -21.46 -12.20
C ALA A 37 -3.94 -22.73 -12.06
N ALA A 38 -5.22 -22.65 -12.43
CA ALA A 38 -6.14 -23.78 -12.48
C ALA A 38 -5.63 -24.91 -13.39
N LEU A 39 -5.11 -24.59 -14.58
CA LEU A 39 -4.58 -25.57 -15.52
C LEU A 39 -3.21 -26.11 -15.09
N ILE A 40 -2.29 -25.25 -14.65
CA ILE A 40 -0.93 -25.66 -14.27
C ILE A 40 -0.96 -26.60 -13.05
N ILE A 41 -1.87 -26.40 -12.11
CA ILE A 41 -1.93 -27.19 -10.86
C ILE A 41 -3.06 -28.21 -10.90
N GLY A 42 -4.25 -27.83 -11.35
CA GLY A 42 -5.42 -28.71 -11.37
C GLY A 42 -5.34 -29.82 -12.40
N LEU A 43 -4.78 -29.56 -13.59
CA LEU A 43 -4.69 -30.58 -14.65
C LEU A 43 -3.73 -31.73 -14.29
N PRO A 44 -2.50 -31.49 -13.77
CA PRO A 44 -1.65 -32.58 -13.31
C PRO A 44 -2.29 -33.39 -12.17
N VAL A 45 -2.97 -32.74 -11.23
CA VAL A 45 -3.67 -33.44 -10.13
C VAL A 45 -4.81 -34.30 -10.66
N ALA A 46 -5.55 -33.80 -11.67
CA ALA A 46 -6.60 -34.57 -12.33
C ALA A 46 -6.07 -35.84 -13.00
N LEU A 47 -4.90 -35.75 -13.65
CA LEU A 47 -4.28 -36.85 -14.40
C LEU A 47 -3.55 -37.85 -13.50
N LEU A 48 -2.92 -37.40 -12.41
CA LEU A 48 -2.09 -38.25 -11.54
C LEU A 48 -2.88 -38.91 -10.39
N VAL A 49 -3.95 -38.28 -9.91
CA VAL A 49 -4.71 -38.77 -8.75
C VAL A 49 -6.08 -39.28 -9.18
N ASN A 50 -6.98 -38.37 -9.55
CA ASN A 50 -8.26 -38.63 -10.18
C ASN A 50 -8.90 -37.30 -10.61
N THR A 51 -9.86 -37.36 -11.54
CA THR A 51 -10.54 -36.17 -12.09
C THR A 51 -11.28 -35.36 -11.01
N VAL A 52 -11.87 -36.01 -10.01
CA VAL A 52 -12.67 -35.34 -8.96
C VAL A 52 -11.78 -34.47 -8.07
N THR A 53 -10.66 -35.01 -7.60
CA THR A 53 -9.64 -34.31 -6.81
C THR A 53 -9.00 -33.21 -7.65
N GLY A 54 -8.73 -33.45 -8.93
CA GLY A 54 -8.24 -32.43 -9.85
C GLY A 54 -9.15 -31.21 -9.94
N VAL A 55 -10.47 -31.41 -10.13
CA VAL A 55 -11.46 -30.33 -10.16
C VAL A 55 -11.58 -29.62 -8.80
N LEU A 56 -11.55 -30.38 -7.70
CA LEU A 56 -11.66 -29.83 -6.35
C LEU A 56 -10.45 -28.96 -5.97
N VAL A 57 -9.26 -29.28 -6.48
CA VAL A 57 -8.05 -28.47 -6.28
C VAL A 57 -7.97 -27.29 -7.26
N CYS A 58 -8.43 -27.50 -8.50
CA CYS A 58 -8.44 -26.49 -9.57
C CYS A 58 -9.11 -25.18 -9.14
N LEU A 59 -10.32 -25.27 -8.58
CA LEU A 59 -11.12 -24.10 -8.20
C LEU A 59 -10.47 -23.21 -7.12
N PRO A 60 -10.07 -23.73 -5.92
CA PRO A 60 -9.46 -22.90 -4.89
C PRO A 60 -8.10 -22.35 -5.34
N VAL A 61 -7.30 -23.12 -6.08
CA VAL A 61 -6.00 -22.66 -6.57
C VAL A 61 -6.15 -21.51 -7.57
N GLY A 62 -7.05 -21.65 -8.55
CA GLY A 62 -7.35 -20.58 -9.50
C GLY A 62 -7.85 -19.32 -8.77
N LEU A 63 -8.76 -19.49 -7.81
CA LEU A 63 -9.35 -18.38 -7.06
C LEU A 63 -8.31 -17.66 -6.18
N LEU A 64 -7.37 -18.40 -5.57
CA LEU A 64 -6.26 -17.83 -4.83
C LEU A 64 -5.35 -17.00 -5.75
N ALA A 65 -4.98 -17.52 -6.92
CA ALA A 65 -4.15 -16.80 -7.89
C ALA A 65 -4.83 -15.51 -8.39
N ALA A 66 -6.11 -15.59 -8.74
CA ALA A 66 -6.92 -14.45 -9.15
C ALA A 66 -6.98 -13.37 -8.06
N THR A 67 -7.30 -13.77 -6.83
CA THR A 67 -7.43 -12.85 -5.69
C THR A 67 -6.09 -12.22 -5.34
N PHE A 68 -5.00 -12.99 -5.37
CA PHE A 68 -3.66 -12.50 -5.12
C PHE A 68 -3.26 -11.43 -6.14
N TRP A 69 -3.47 -11.69 -7.43
CA TRP A 69 -3.13 -10.72 -8.48
C TRP A 69 -4.00 -9.46 -8.42
N PHE A 70 -5.30 -9.64 -8.23
CA PHE A 70 -6.22 -8.52 -8.04
C PHE A 70 -5.80 -7.66 -6.85
N SER A 71 -5.45 -8.26 -5.71
CA SER A 71 -4.98 -7.54 -4.52
C SER A 71 -3.74 -6.69 -4.81
N ARG A 72 -2.77 -7.24 -5.55
CA ARG A 72 -1.56 -6.50 -5.97
C ARG A 72 -1.91 -5.30 -6.85
N ARG A 73 -2.81 -5.47 -7.82
CA ARG A 73 -3.26 -4.38 -8.71
C ARG A 73 -4.07 -3.33 -7.97
N ALA A 74 -4.97 -3.74 -7.08
CA ALA A 74 -5.80 -2.86 -6.27
C ALA A 74 -4.93 -1.99 -5.34
N MET A 75 -3.95 -2.60 -4.68
CA MET A 75 -3.00 -1.88 -3.80
C MET A 75 -2.19 -0.84 -4.59
N LYS A 76 -1.65 -1.22 -5.76
CA LYS A 76 -0.93 -0.29 -6.63
C LYS A 76 -1.83 0.85 -7.14
N ALA A 77 -3.09 0.56 -7.47
CA ALA A 77 -4.05 1.59 -7.88
C ALA A 77 -4.39 2.55 -6.72
N ALA A 78 -4.54 2.04 -5.51
CA ALA A 78 -4.81 2.85 -4.32
C ALA A 78 -3.64 3.79 -3.99
N TYR A 79 -2.40 3.29 -4.00
CA TYR A 79 -1.23 4.13 -3.75
C TYR A 79 -1.06 5.24 -4.79
N ARG A 80 -1.30 4.95 -6.07
CA ARG A 80 -1.28 5.96 -7.15
C ARG A 80 -2.32 7.06 -6.97
N GLN A 81 -3.47 6.76 -6.38
CA GLN A 81 -4.53 7.75 -6.19
C GLN A 81 -4.22 8.72 -5.05
N ILE A 82 -3.51 8.26 -4.02
CA ILE A 82 -3.11 9.10 -2.89
C ILE A 82 -1.78 9.80 -3.14
N GLU A 83 -0.97 9.33 -4.09
CA GLU A 83 0.32 9.95 -4.42
C GLU A 83 0.13 11.42 -4.85
N GLY A 84 0.86 12.33 -4.18
CA GLY A 84 0.78 13.76 -4.41
C GLY A 84 -0.37 14.48 -3.68
N GLN A 85 -1.20 13.76 -2.93
CA GLN A 85 -2.19 14.38 -2.04
C GLN A 85 -1.53 14.75 -0.70
N PRO A 86 -1.71 15.98 -0.18
CA PRO A 86 -1.13 16.41 1.09
C PRO A 86 -1.44 15.42 2.23
N GLY A 87 -0.41 14.83 2.81
CA GLY A 87 -0.51 13.91 3.95
C GLY A 87 -0.63 12.44 3.56
N ALA A 88 -0.46 12.11 2.27
CA ALA A 88 -0.45 10.75 1.78
C ALA A 88 0.60 9.89 2.47
N ALA A 89 1.80 10.44 2.72
CA ALA A 89 2.87 9.70 3.38
C ALA A 89 2.47 9.28 4.81
N ALA A 90 1.88 10.19 5.57
CA ALA A 90 1.41 9.90 6.93
C ALA A 90 0.25 8.90 6.93
N ALA A 91 -0.68 9.00 5.97
CA ALA A 91 -1.78 8.05 5.82
C ALA A 91 -1.28 6.63 5.51
N VAL A 92 -0.24 6.51 4.67
CA VAL A 92 0.40 5.22 4.38
C VAL A 92 0.99 4.63 5.65
N ILE A 93 1.74 5.40 6.44
CA ILE A 93 2.33 4.91 7.70
C ILE A 93 1.27 4.47 8.69
N GLN A 94 0.17 5.21 8.84
CA GLN A 94 -0.93 4.83 9.72
C GLN A 94 -1.61 3.52 9.30
N SER A 95 -1.55 3.17 8.01
CA SER A 95 -2.05 1.89 7.50
C SER A 95 -1.10 0.71 7.74
N LEU A 96 0.17 0.98 8.09
CA LEU A 96 1.15 -0.08 8.36
C LEU A 96 0.78 -0.84 9.63
N ARG A 97 0.94 -2.16 9.57
CA ARG A 97 0.80 -3.00 10.75
C ARG A 97 2.02 -2.85 11.65
N GLY A 98 1.79 -2.80 12.96
CA GLY A 98 2.86 -2.77 13.98
C GLY A 98 2.71 -1.63 14.99
N GLY A 99 3.72 -1.48 15.84
CA GLY A 99 3.78 -0.42 16.86
C GLY A 99 4.34 0.89 16.32
N TRP A 100 3.78 1.39 15.22
CA TRP A 100 4.16 2.68 14.63
C TRP A 100 3.16 3.74 15.06
N ILE A 101 3.63 4.75 15.80
CA ILE A 101 2.80 5.88 16.25
C ILE A 101 3.12 7.05 15.35
N CYS A 102 2.19 7.40 14.46
CA CYS A 102 2.34 8.52 13.53
C CYS A 102 1.60 9.75 14.08
N THR A 103 2.32 10.85 14.27
CA THR A 103 1.78 12.19 14.47
C THR A 103 1.89 12.95 13.14
N PRO A 104 0.79 13.07 12.36
CA PRO A 104 0.83 13.78 11.09
C PRO A 104 1.04 15.29 11.30
N ALA A 105 1.63 15.94 10.29
CA ALA A 105 1.66 17.41 10.19
C ALA A 105 2.23 18.16 11.41
N VAL A 106 3.34 17.68 11.98
CA VAL A 106 4.05 18.38 13.08
C VAL A 106 4.63 19.72 12.64
N SER A 107 4.90 19.88 11.36
CA SER A 107 5.24 21.16 10.72
C SER A 107 4.57 21.24 9.36
N VAL A 108 3.94 22.36 9.04
CA VAL A 108 3.27 22.60 7.75
C VAL A 108 3.61 24.01 7.28
N ASN A 109 3.85 24.18 5.99
CA ASN A 109 4.07 25.49 5.39
C ASN A 109 2.85 25.98 4.58
N LYS A 110 2.92 27.20 4.04
CA LYS A 110 1.84 27.80 3.24
C LYS A 110 1.54 27.04 1.94
N ASN A 111 2.52 26.31 1.40
CA ASN A 111 2.38 25.50 0.19
C ASN A 111 1.85 24.09 0.48
N GLN A 112 1.38 23.83 1.71
CA GLN A 112 0.93 22.51 2.18
C GLN A 112 2.02 21.43 2.17
N ASP A 113 3.30 21.81 2.08
CA ASP A 113 4.38 20.88 2.38
C ASP A 113 4.37 20.61 3.88
N MET A 114 4.61 19.36 4.26
CA MET A 114 4.48 18.95 5.65
C MET A 114 5.58 18.00 6.09
N VAL A 115 5.90 18.06 7.38
CA VAL A 115 6.70 17.08 8.09
C VAL A 115 5.78 16.37 9.07
N SER A 116 5.83 15.05 9.05
CA SER A 116 5.14 14.15 9.97
C SER A 116 6.17 13.41 10.80
N ARG A 117 5.84 13.12 12.05
CA ARG A 117 6.71 12.40 12.96
C ARG A 117 6.15 11.00 13.19
N VAL A 118 7.01 10.01 13.08
CA VAL A 118 6.69 8.62 13.34
C VAL A 118 7.60 8.12 14.45
N VAL A 119 7.03 7.47 15.44
CA VAL A 119 7.76 6.82 16.53
C VAL A 119 7.55 5.32 16.40
N GLY A 120 8.63 4.56 16.45
CA GLY A 120 8.60 3.11 16.42
C GLY A 120 9.80 2.51 17.13
N LYS A 121 9.94 1.18 17.05
CA LYS A 121 11.10 0.45 17.59
C LYS A 121 12.47 1.03 17.21
N PRO A 122 12.72 1.49 15.96
CA PRO A 122 14.02 2.04 15.62
C PRO A 122 14.29 3.43 16.21
N GLY A 123 13.32 4.11 16.82
CA GLY A 123 13.47 5.48 17.32
C GLY A 123 12.47 6.44 16.67
N VAL A 124 12.92 7.65 16.36
CA VAL A 124 12.10 8.70 15.73
C VAL A 124 12.42 8.78 14.24
N ILE A 125 11.38 8.79 13.42
CA ILE A 125 11.48 8.96 11.96
C ILE A 125 10.69 10.21 11.59
N LEU A 126 11.35 11.16 10.96
CA LEU A 126 10.75 12.36 10.41
C LEU A 126 10.52 12.14 8.92
N ILE A 127 9.28 12.23 8.51
CA ILE A 127 8.85 12.00 7.12
C ILE A 127 8.37 13.32 6.57
N SER A 128 8.99 13.82 5.51
CA SER A 128 8.52 15.02 4.83
C SER A 128 7.82 14.70 3.52
N GLU A 129 6.85 15.54 3.16
CA GLU A 129 6.12 15.49 1.92
C GLU A 129 6.18 16.87 1.25
N GLY A 130 6.69 16.89 0.01
CA GLY A 130 6.88 18.11 -0.78
C GLY A 130 8.25 18.15 -1.50
N PRO A 131 8.52 19.18 -2.32
CA PRO A 131 9.77 19.36 -3.04
C PRO A 131 10.98 19.45 -2.10
N GLY A 132 12.06 18.75 -2.44
CA GLY A 132 13.22 18.54 -1.56
C GLY A 132 13.86 19.84 -1.07
N THR A 133 13.89 20.85 -1.93
CA THR A 133 14.43 22.19 -1.62
C THR A 133 13.67 22.91 -0.51
N ARG A 134 12.36 22.68 -0.38
CA ARG A 134 11.51 23.32 0.65
C ARG A 134 11.41 22.50 1.92
N VAL A 135 11.37 21.17 1.80
CA VAL A 135 11.22 20.28 2.96
C VAL A 135 12.53 20.03 3.71
N GLY A 136 13.69 20.16 3.06
CA GLY A 136 14.99 19.98 3.71
C GLY A 136 15.19 20.87 4.95
N PRO A 137 14.98 22.20 4.87
CA PRO A 137 15.03 23.08 6.03
C PRO A 137 13.98 22.75 7.10
N MET A 138 12.79 22.29 6.69
CA MET A 138 11.73 21.88 7.63
C MET A 138 12.14 20.64 8.43
N LEU A 139 12.71 19.64 7.77
CA LEU A 139 13.28 18.44 8.42
C LEU A 139 14.40 18.81 9.39
N ALA A 140 15.36 19.63 8.96
CA ALA A 140 16.48 20.05 9.81
C ALA A 140 16.02 20.78 11.08
N ASN A 141 15.01 21.66 10.95
CA ASN A 141 14.41 22.35 12.09
C ASN A 141 13.73 21.37 13.05
N GLU A 142 12.96 20.41 12.53
CA GLU A 142 12.24 19.45 13.36
C GLU A 142 13.19 18.41 14.00
N ARG A 143 14.26 18.02 13.29
CA ARG A 143 15.35 17.19 13.82
C ARG A 143 16.00 17.87 15.02
N LYS A 144 16.37 19.16 14.88
CA LYS A 144 17.00 19.92 15.96
C LYS A 144 16.09 20.08 17.18
N LYS A 145 14.78 20.29 16.96
CA LYS A 145 13.79 20.32 18.05
C LYS A 145 13.70 18.97 18.73
N THR A 146 13.53 17.90 17.95
CA THR A 146 13.38 16.52 18.45
C THR A 146 14.63 16.08 19.24
N ALA A 147 15.83 16.35 18.72
CA ALA A 147 17.09 15.99 19.38
C ALA A 147 17.28 16.65 20.76
N ARG A 148 16.63 17.80 21.03
CA ARG A 148 16.64 18.42 22.36
C ARG A 148 15.81 17.63 23.38
N TRP A 149 14.74 16.98 22.93
CA TRP A 149 13.86 16.19 23.79
C TRP A 149 14.34 14.75 23.95
N VAL A 150 14.98 14.19 22.93
CA VAL A 150 15.45 12.80 22.89
C VAL A 150 16.89 12.71 22.35
N PRO A 151 17.91 13.11 23.12
CA PRO A 151 19.30 13.19 22.66
C PRO A 151 19.92 11.83 22.32
N ASP A 152 19.57 10.77 23.06
CA ASP A 152 20.15 9.44 22.91
C ASP A 152 19.39 8.54 21.90
N ILE A 153 18.30 9.04 21.30
CA ILE A 153 17.47 8.27 20.39
C ILE A 153 17.85 8.61 18.94
N PRO A 154 18.09 7.61 18.08
CA PRO A 154 18.36 7.86 16.67
C PRO A 154 17.17 8.54 15.97
N ILE A 155 17.48 9.54 15.15
CA ILE A 155 16.51 10.30 14.36
C ILE A 155 16.81 10.07 12.88
N TYR A 156 15.85 9.46 12.17
CA TYR A 156 15.92 9.22 10.73
C TYR A 156 15.10 10.28 10.00
N GLU A 157 15.57 10.68 8.81
CA GLU A 157 14.87 11.61 7.94
C GLU A 157 14.57 10.93 6.62
N ILE A 158 13.32 10.99 6.19
CA ILE A 158 12.85 10.41 4.94
C ILE A 158 12.08 11.48 4.17
N GLN A 159 12.53 11.76 2.95
CA GLN A 159 11.81 12.64 2.04
C GLN A 159 10.96 11.81 1.09
N VAL A 160 9.65 12.05 1.11
CA VAL A 160 8.68 11.39 0.23
C VAL A 160 8.33 12.33 -0.93
N GLY A 161 8.41 11.78 -2.13
CA GLY A 161 8.11 12.49 -3.37
C GLY A 161 8.81 11.86 -4.58
N ASN A 162 8.72 12.52 -5.73
CA ASN A 162 9.14 11.99 -7.02
C ASN A 162 10.44 12.61 -7.55
N GLU A 163 11.08 13.50 -6.79
CA GLU A 163 12.34 14.14 -7.17
C GLU A 163 13.55 13.23 -6.90
N ALA A 164 14.71 13.58 -7.45
CA ALA A 164 15.95 12.84 -7.22
C ALA A 164 16.30 12.81 -5.72
N GLY A 165 16.58 11.61 -5.19
CA GLY A 165 16.87 11.40 -3.77
C GLY A 165 15.65 11.25 -2.86
N GLN A 166 14.43 11.43 -3.40
CA GLN A 166 13.19 11.18 -2.67
C GLN A 166 12.68 9.74 -2.86
N ILE A 167 11.86 9.29 -1.92
CA ILE A 167 11.22 7.98 -1.95
C ILE A 167 9.77 8.16 -2.42
N GLY A 168 9.46 7.69 -3.64
CA GLY A 168 8.09 7.67 -4.16
C GLY A 168 7.20 6.66 -3.43
N LEU A 169 5.89 6.89 -3.41
CA LEU A 169 4.92 6.02 -2.73
C LEU A 169 4.58 4.77 -3.56
N THR A 170 4.79 4.82 -4.88
CA THR A 170 4.39 3.76 -5.82
C THR A 170 5.56 2.91 -6.33
N LYS A 171 6.58 2.61 -5.51
CA LYS A 171 7.65 1.69 -5.92
C LYS A 171 7.23 0.22 -5.88
#